data_AF-A0A0G2DSS6-F1
#
_entry.id   AF-A0A0G2DSS6-F1
#
_cell.length_a   1.000
_cell.length_b   1.000
_cell.length_c   1.000
_cell.angle_alpha   90.00
_cell.angle_beta   90.00
_cell.angle_gamma   90.00
#
_symmetry.space_group_name_H-M   'P 1'
#
loop_
_entity.id
_entity.type
_entity.pdbx_description
1 polymer ?
#
loop_
_entity_poly.entity_id
_entity_poly.type
_entity_poly.pdbx_seq_one_letter_code
_entity_poly.pdbx_strand_id
1 'polypeptide(L)'
;MGTRHLILVYYRDQYHIAQYGQYDGYPSGAGLVILRFVSSPANVAKLKSVLADADHTLYTPTDAQIDAWNFEMTKAGFTPEAVAICPSVNIRTGAKILDIVAEATPEKPVPIVKEMEFLADSLYCEFAYVVDLDADALEVYSDFWIKPMETQGESRFASMECFREVKERLPPMKGRFVFGDLPDEKGFLEALP
;
A
#
# COMPACT_ATOMS: atom_id res chain seq x y z
N MET A 1 1.15 -10.47 17.18
CA MET A 1 1.50 -10.88 15.81
C MET A 1 0.36 -10.47 14.88
N GLY A 2 0.66 -10.02 13.68
CA GLY A 2 -0.31 -9.59 12.66
C GLY A 2 0.36 -9.62 11.29
N THR A 3 -0.43 -9.72 10.24
CA THR A 3 0.07 -9.80 8.86
C THR A 3 0.64 -8.46 8.42
N ARG A 4 1.92 -8.43 8.09
CA ARG A 4 2.60 -7.21 7.63
C ARG A 4 2.56 -7.11 6.13
N HIS A 5 2.33 -5.90 5.64
CA HIS A 5 2.11 -5.68 4.22
C HIS A 5 2.48 -4.26 3.79
N LEU A 6 2.55 -4.05 2.48
CA LEU A 6 2.65 -2.73 1.87
C LEU A 6 1.43 -2.40 1.02
N ILE A 7 0.99 -1.15 1.10
CA ILE A 7 0.05 -0.54 0.16
C ILE A 7 0.83 0.49 -0.67
N LEU A 8 1.00 0.20 -1.95
CA LEU A 8 1.71 1.04 -2.89
C LEU A 8 0.73 1.72 -3.84
N VAL A 9 1.00 2.98 -4.17
CA VAL A 9 0.28 3.69 -5.25
C VAL A 9 1.28 4.23 -6.25
N TYR A 10 1.14 3.77 -7.49
CA TYR A 10 1.98 4.15 -8.63
C TYR A 10 1.17 5.02 -9.59
N TYR A 11 1.71 6.18 -9.94
CA TYR A 11 1.08 7.12 -10.87
C TYR A 11 2.12 8.04 -11.49
N ARG A 12 1.99 8.35 -12.78
CA ARG A 12 2.93 9.17 -13.55
C ARG A 12 4.38 8.74 -13.36
N ASP A 13 4.61 7.45 -13.57
CA ASP A 13 5.94 6.83 -13.54
C ASP A 13 6.67 6.87 -12.17
N GLN A 14 5.94 7.05 -11.06
CA GLN A 14 6.54 7.06 -9.73
C GLN A 14 5.63 6.47 -8.64
N TYR A 15 6.25 5.95 -7.58
CA TYR A 15 5.57 5.55 -6.34
C TYR A 15 5.36 6.76 -5.43
N HIS A 16 4.11 7.16 -5.30
CA HIS A 16 3.69 8.25 -4.40
C HIS A 16 3.46 7.76 -2.97
N ILE A 17 2.99 6.52 -2.80
CA ILE A 17 2.70 5.91 -1.50
C ILE A 17 3.39 4.56 -1.44
N ALA A 18 3.96 4.23 -0.29
CA ALA A 18 4.46 2.91 0.07
C ALA A 18 4.22 2.70 1.58
N GLN A 19 2.94 2.59 1.94
CA GLN A 19 2.49 2.54 3.32
C GLN A 19 2.77 1.17 3.91
N TYR A 20 3.60 1.11 4.94
CA TYR A 20 3.71 -0.05 5.82
C TYR A 20 2.42 -0.23 6.63
N GLY A 21 1.89 -1.44 6.61
CA GLY A 21 0.78 -1.87 7.45
C GLY A 21 1.17 -3.07 8.29
N GLN A 22 0.77 -3.06 9.55
CA GLN A 22 0.75 -4.22 10.42
C GLN A 22 -0.72 -4.56 10.71
N TYR A 23 -1.07 -5.84 10.67
CA TYR A 23 -2.43 -6.40 10.81
C TYR A 23 -3.24 -6.43 9.50
N ASP A 24 -4.14 -7.42 9.41
CA ASP A 24 -5.16 -7.58 8.36
C ASP A 24 -4.65 -7.48 6.90
N GLY A 25 -3.37 -7.78 6.66
CA GLY A 25 -2.73 -7.67 5.34
C GLY A 25 -3.14 -8.73 4.30
N TYR A 26 -3.89 -9.76 4.68
CA TYR A 26 -4.38 -10.79 3.75
C TYR A 26 -5.32 -10.20 2.68
N PRO A 27 -5.55 -10.91 1.56
CA PRO A 27 -6.49 -10.48 0.53
C PRO A 27 -7.90 -10.24 1.07
N SER A 28 -8.33 -11.04 2.05
CA SER A 28 -9.63 -10.90 2.74
C SER A 28 -9.72 -9.67 3.67
N GLY A 29 -8.60 -9.03 4.00
CA GLY A 29 -8.53 -7.80 4.78
C GLY A 29 -8.20 -6.62 3.88
N ALA A 30 -6.92 -6.21 3.88
CA ALA A 30 -6.41 -5.09 3.09
C ALA A 30 -6.78 -5.21 1.60
N GLY A 31 -6.67 -6.41 1.02
CA GLY A 31 -7.03 -6.63 -0.39
C GLY A 31 -8.47 -6.22 -0.73
N LEU A 32 -9.47 -6.64 0.08
CA LEU A 32 -10.86 -6.25 -0.13
C LEU A 32 -11.11 -4.76 0.12
N VAL A 33 -10.41 -4.13 1.05
CA VAL A 33 -10.50 -2.67 1.25
C VAL A 33 -10.04 -1.94 -0.01
N ILE A 34 -8.92 -2.36 -0.60
CA ILE A 34 -8.40 -1.78 -1.84
C ILE A 34 -9.34 -2.07 -3.00
N LEU A 35 -9.81 -3.32 -3.15
CA LEU A 35 -10.74 -3.72 -4.21
C LEU A 35 -11.98 -2.82 -4.20
N ARG A 36 -12.62 -2.64 -3.03
CA ARG A 36 -13.77 -1.74 -2.85
C ARG A 36 -13.45 -0.29 -3.22
N PHE A 37 -12.26 0.18 -2.84
CA PHE A 37 -11.82 1.54 -3.16
C PHE A 37 -11.70 1.73 -4.68
N VAL A 38 -10.99 0.84 -5.38
CA VAL A 38 -10.74 0.96 -6.82
C VAL A 38 -11.96 0.63 -7.69
N SER A 39 -12.93 -0.13 -7.16
CA SER A 39 -14.23 -0.37 -7.81
C SER A 39 -15.10 0.89 -7.93
N SER A 40 -14.76 1.98 -7.23
CA SER A 40 -15.42 3.28 -7.35
C SER A 40 -14.64 4.21 -8.27
N PRO A 41 -15.13 4.52 -9.49
CA PRO A 41 -14.47 5.47 -10.39
C PRO A 41 -14.28 6.85 -9.75
N ALA A 42 -15.19 7.25 -8.85
CA ALA A 42 -15.09 8.52 -8.13
C ALA A 42 -13.91 8.54 -7.16
N ASN A 43 -13.64 7.44 -6.46
CA ASN A 43 -12.50 7.32 -5.55
C ASN A 43 -11.18 7.35 -6.33
N VAL A 44 -11.11 6.60 -7.43
CA VAL A 44 -9.93 6.58 -8.33
C VAL A 44 -9.68 7.97 -8.90
N ALA A 45 -10.71 8.68 -9.37
CA ALA A 45 -10.59 10.03 -9.90
C ALA A 45 -10.10 11.03 -8.84
N LYS A 46 -10.64 10.97 -7.61
CA LYS A 46 -10.16 11.78 -6.48
C LYS A 46 -8.69 11.52 -6.19
N LEU A 47 -8.28 10.26 -6.08
CA LEU A 47 -6.90 9.90 -5.81
C LEU A 47 -5.96 10.39 -6.91
N LYS A 48 -6.30 10.19 -8.19
CA LYS A 48 -5.53 10.75 -9.32
C LYS A 48 -5.42 12.27 -9.25
N SER A 49 -6.51 12.97 -8.88
CA SER A 49 -6.51 14.42 -8.75
C SER A 49 -5.57 14.91 -7.66
N VAL A 50 -5.56 14.27 -6.49
CA VAL A 50 -4.64 14.61 -5.39
C VAL A 50 -3.19 14.35 -5.84
N LEU A 51 -2.91 13.17 -6.39
CA LEU A 51 -1.55 12.79 -6.77
C LEU A 51 -1.00 13.60 -7.96
N ALA A 52 -1.87 14.17 -8.81
CA ALA A 52 -1.47 15.10 -9.85
C ALA A 52 -0.88 16.41 -9.29
N ASP A 53 -1.21 16.75 -8.04
CA ASP A 53 -0.71 17.90 -7.28
C ASP A 53 0.00 17.45 -5.99
N ALA A 54 0.73 16.33 -6.07
CA ALA A 54 1.37 15.71 -4.90
C ALA A 54 2.34 16.64 -4.15
N ASP A 55 2.99 17.59 -4.84
CA ASP A 55 3.93 18.53 -4.23
C ASP A 55 3.26 19.51 -3.24
N HIS A 56 1.95 19.73 -3.38
CA HIS A 56 1.18 20.60 -2.48
C HIS A 56 0.27 19.79 -1.54
N THR A 57 -0.14 18.59 -1.94
CA THR A 57 -1.10 17.78 -1.18
C THR A 57 -0.44 16.70 -0.31
N LEU A 58 0.81 16.34 -0.60
CA LEU A 58 1.61 15.39 0.17
C LEU A 58 2.92 16.05 0.58
N TYR A 59 3.55 15.52 1.64
CA TYR A 59 4.91 15.90 1.98
C TYR A 59 5.65 14.75 2.64
N THR A 60 6.98 14.77 2.53
CA THR A 60 7.84 13.86 3.30
C THR A 60 8.12 14.51 4.66
N PRO A 61 7.70 13.89 5.77
CA PRO A 61 7.98 14.41 7.11
C PRO A 61 9.47 14.27 7.45
N THR A 62 9.95 15.10 8.38
CA THR A 62 11.31 14.96 8.92
C THR A 62 11.39 13.84 9.95
N ASP A 63 12.59 13.29 10.18
CA ASP A 63 12.82 12.26 11.20
C ASP A 63 12.32 12.72 12.59
N ALA A 64 12.54 13.99 12.95
CA ALA A 64 12.06 14.54 14.22
C ALA A 64 10.52 14.57 14.33
N GLN A 65 9.80 14.79 13.22
CA GLN A 65 8.34 14.70 13.21
C GLN A 65 7.88 13.24 13.39
N ILE A 66 8.52 12.31 12.68
CA ILE A 66 8.25 10.87 12.76
C ILE A 66 8.48 10.39 14.20
N ASP A 67 9.61 10.73 14.81
CA ASP A 67 9.96 10.37 16.18
C ASP A 67 8.96 10.93 17.19
N ALA A 68 8.54 12.19 17.03
CA ALA A 68 7.54 12.81 17.89
C ALA A 68 6.18 12.11 17.82
N TRP A 69 5.71 11.77 16.60
CA TRP A 69 4.46 11.02 16.44
C TRP A 69 4.58 9.62 17.02
N ASN A 70 5.67 8.90 16.73
CA ASN A 70 5.90 7.55 17.26
C ASN A 70 5.95 7.54 18.79
N PHE A 71 6.56 8.55 19.41
CA PHE A 71 6.59 8.70 20.85
C PHE A 71 5.17 8.86 21.43
N GLU A 72 4.36 9.76 20.88
CA GLU A 72 2.99 9.97 21.36
C GLU A 72 2.08 8.76 21.07
N MET A 73 2.24 8.08 19.93
CA MET A 73 1.53 6.83 19.61
C MET A 73 1.88 5.72 20.60
N THR A 74 3.16 5.56 20.92
CA THR A 74 3.63 4.57 21.90
C THR A 74 3.02 4.83 23.27
N LYS A 75 2.97 6.10 23.69
CA LYS A 75 2.37 6.52 24.95
C LYS A 75 0.86 6.29 24.99
N ALA A 76 0.16 6.53 23.88
CA ALA A 76 -1.28 6.26 23.75
C ALA A 76 -1.59 4.75 23.72
N GLY A 77 -0.66 3.91 23.25
CA GLY A 77 -0.80 2.46 23.21
C GLY A 77 -1.74 2.00 22.10
N PHE A 78 -2.43 0.87 22.32
CA PHE A 78 -3.31 0.27 21.31
C PHE A 78 -4.73 0.86 21.34
N THR A 79 -4.85 2.17 21.13
CA THR A 79 -6.14 2.87 21.17
C THR A 79 -6.47 3.57 19.85
N PRO A 80 -7.72 3.99 19.61
CA PRO A 80 -8.06 4.82 18.46
C PRO A 80 -7.32 6.16 18.44
N GLU A 81 -7.05 6.76 19.61
CA GLU A 81 -6.34 8.02 19.75
C GLU A 81 -4.91 7.93 19.20
N ALA A 82 -4.24 6.79 19.37
CA ALA A 82 -2.92 6.56 18.80
C ALA A 82 -2.93 6.68 17.26
N VAL A 83 -3.95 6.12 16.59
CA VAL A 83 -4.07 6.23 15.12
C VAL A 83 -4.34 7.67 14.70
N ALA A 84 -5.10 8.42 15.50
CA ALA A 84 -5.47 9.81 15.20
C ALA A 84 -4.29 10.81 15.27
N ILE A 85 -3.17 10.47 15.93
CA ILE A 85 -1.98 11.34 16.03
C ILE A 85 -1.40 11.66 14.66
N CYS A 86 -1.22 10.64 13.83
CA CYS A 86 -0.79 10.77 12.44
C CYS A 86 -1.27 9.54 11.66
N PRO A 87 -2.50 9.57 11.11
CA PRO A 87 -3.10 8.41 10.47
C PRO A 87 -2.24 7.84 9.34
N SER A 88 -1.64 8.68 8.50
CA SER A 88 -0.82 8.23 7.36
C SER A 88 0.56 7.69 7.72
N VAL A 89 0.95 7.70 9.00
CA VAL A 89 2.21 7.09 9.48
C VAL A 89 1.92 5.90 10.40
N ASN A 90 0.69 5.76 10.89
CA ASN A 90 0.35 4.69 11.82
C ASN A 90 0.29 3.32 11.12
N ILE A 91 0.98 2.35 11.70
CA ILE A 91 1.04 0.97 11.23
C ILE A 91 -0.33 0.29 11.08
N ARG A 92 -1.36 0.74 11.81
CA ARG A 92 -2.71 0.15 11.78
C ARG A 92 -3.60 0.72 10.67
N THR A 93 -3.10 1.69 9.91
CA THR A 93 -3.86 2.34 8.85
C THR A 93 -4.03 1.43 7.65
N GLY A 94 -2.94 0.75 7.22
CA GLY A 94 -2.96 -0.17 6.09
C GLY A 94 -3.65 0.44 4.86
N ALA A 95 -4.58 -0.30 4.27
CA ALA A 95 -5.30 0.11 3.05
C ALA A 95 -6.14 1.40 3.19
N LYS A 96 -6.47 1.85 4.41
CA LYS A 96 -7.19 3.11 4.62
C LYS A 96 -6.37 4.35 4.25
N ILE A 97 -5.07 4.19 3.98
CA ILE A 97 -4.24 5.25 3.42
C ILE A 97 -4.82 5.80 2.10
N LEU A 98 -5.52 4.98 1.32
CA LEU A 98 -6.15 5.39 0.07
C LEU A 98 -7.23 6.45 0.32
N ASP A 99 -8.09 6.23 1.32
CA ASP A 99 -9.13 7.19 1.72
C ASP A 99 -8.52 8.47 2.30
N ILE A 100 -7.49 8.33 3.16
CA ILE A 100 -6.80 9.47 3.79
C ILE A 100 -6.20 10.37 2.73
N VAL A 101 -5.48 9.80 1.75
CA VAL A 101 -4.85 10.57 0.69
C VAL A 101 -5.87 11.12 -0.30
N ALA A 102 -6.93 10.40 -0.63
CA ALA A 102 -7.97 10.89 -1.54
C ALA A 102 -8.72 12.13 -1.02
N GLU A 103 -8.63 12.42 0.28
CA GLU A 103 -9.20 13.60 0.94
C GLU A 103 -8.16 14.69 1.28
N ALA A 104 -6.90 14.53 0.85
CA ALA A 104 -5.84 15.52 1.07
C ALA A 104 -6.10 16.81 0.27
N THR A 105 -5.74 17.96 0.85
CA THR A 105 -5.80 19.27 0.18
C THR A 105 -4.53 20.07 0.45
N PRO A 106 -4.23 21.12 -0.34
CA PRO A 106 -3.07 21.98 -0.08
C PRO A 106 -3.07 22.63 1.32
N GLU A 107 -4.24 22.90 1.90
CA GLU A 107 -4.38 23.43 3.26
C GLU A 107 -4.17 22.36 4.35
N LYS A 108 -4.29 21.09 3.98
CA LYS A 108 -4.15 19.93 4.88
C LYS A 108 -3.39 18.81 4.17
N PRO A 109 -2.10 19.03 3.86
CA PRO A 109 -1.32 18.02 3.15
C PRO A 109 -1.06 16.82 4.05
N VAL A 110 -0.93 15.65 3.45
CA VAL A 110 -0.75 14.38 4.18
C VAL A 110 0.74 14.01 4.23
N PRO A 111 1.31 13.74 5.42
CA PRO A 111 2.67 13.22 5.51
C PRO A 111 2.74 11.79 4.98
N ILE A 112 3.69 11.50 4.09
CA ILE A 112 3.92 10.16 3.55
C ILE A 112 5.36 9.72 3.84
N VAL A 113 5.47 8.60 4.54
CA VAL A 113 6.72 7.85 4.72
C VAL A 113 6.68 6.67 3.76
N LYS A 114 7.66 6.58 2.85
CA LYS A 114 7.71 5.52 1.83
C LYS A 114 8.63 4.40 2.27
N GLU A 115 8.05 3.30 2.74
CA GLU A 115 8.80 2.13 3.24
C GLU A 115 9.04 1.08 2.14
N MET A 116 9.43 1.52 0.95
CA MET A 116 9.62 0.64 -0.22
C MET A 116 10.59 -0.52 0.07
N GLU A 117 11.67 -0.25 0.81
CA GLU A 117 12.71 -1.25 1.12
C GLU A 117 12.17 -2.48 1.85
N PHE A 118 11.03 -2.34 2.56
CA PHE A 118 10.37 -3.46 3.23
C PHE A 118 9.92 -4.56 2.27
N LEU A 119 9.74 -4.28 0.96
CA LEU A 119 9.51 -5.30 -0.07
C LEU A 119 10.61 -6.37 -0.11
N ALA A 120 11.86 -6.00 0.17
CA ALA A 120 13.00 -6.92 0.13
C ALA A 120 13.20 -7.67 1.46
N ASP A 121 12.43 -7.33 2.50
CA ASP A 121 12.39 -8.06 3.76
C ASP A 121 11.42 -9.26 3.66
N SER A 122 11.78 -10.19 2.78
CA SER A 122 10.96 -11.35 2.38
C SER A 122 10.57 -12.26 3.55
N LEU A 123 11.29 -12.20 4.67
CA LEU A 123 10.91 -12.94 5.88
C LEU A 123 9.66 -12.35 6.55
N TYR A 124 9.36 -11.09 6.28
CA TYR A 124 8.43 -10.29 7.06
C TYR A 124 7.37 -9.55 6.23
N CYS A 125 7.65 -9.19 4.97
CA CYS A 125 6.67 -8.60 4.07
C CYS A 125 5.80 -9.70 3.43
N GLU A 126 4.71 -10.05 4.11
CA GLU A 126 3.84 -11.15 3.69
C GLU A 126 3.02 -10.80 2.44
N PHE A 127 2.67 -9.52 2.25
CA PHE A 127 1.89 -9.04 1.11
C PHE A 127 2.33 -7.65 0.64
N ALA A 128 2.26 -7.41 -0.65
CA ALA A 128 2.30 -6.06 -1.21
C ALA A 128 1.21 -5.87 -2.26
N TYR A 129 0.51 -4.76 -2.17
CA TYR A 129 -0.55 -4.39 -3.10
C TYR A 129 -0.13 -3.15 -3.86
N VAL A 130 -0.18 -3.18 -5.18
CA VAL A 130 0.09 -2.01 -6.02
C VAL A 130 -1.21 -1.57 -6.67
N VAL A 131 -1.66 -0.36 -6.32
CA VAL A 131 -2.67 0.37 -7.08
C VAL A 131 -1.94 1.14 -8.17
N ASP A 132 -1.88 0.55 -9.37
CA ASP A 132 -1.28 1.16 -10.54
C ASP A 132 -2.33 2.01 -11.27
N LEU A 133 -2.22 3.33 -11.11
CA LEU A 133 -3.14 4.30 -11.68
C LEU A 133 -2.80 4.66 -13.13
N ASP A 134 -1.61 4.31 -13.62
CA ASP A 134 -1.22 4.48 -15.02
C ASP A 134 -1.78 3.33 -15.86
N ALA A 135 -1.75 2.11 -15.32
CA ALA A 135 -2.28 0.91 -15.98
C ALA A 135 -3.74 0.58 -15.61
N ASP A 136 -4.35 1.38 -14.72
CA ASP A 136 -5.66 1.14 -14.12
C ASP A 136 -5.83 -0.30 -13.65
N ALA A 137 -4.91 -0.75 -12.80
CA ALA A 137 -4.87 -2.12 -12.30
C ALA A 137 -4.47 -2.22 -10.82
N LEU A 138 -5.05 -3.23 -10.15
CA LEU A 138 -4.63 -3.69 -8.84
C LEU A 138 -3.74 -4.92 -9.03
N GLU A 139 -2.51 -4.85 -8.54
CA GLU A 139 -1.57 -5.97 -8.53
C GLU A 139 -1.35 -6.45 -7.10
N VAL A 140 -1.25 -7.77 -6.91
CA VAL A 140 -1.04 -8.42 -5.62
C VAL A 140 0.24 -9.24 -5.69
N TYR A 141 1.15 -8.99 -4.76
CA TYR A 141 2.46 -9.64 -4.65
C TYR A 141 2.57 -10.32 -3.29
N SER A 142 3.13 -11.53 -3.27
CA SER A 142 3.43 -12.23 -2.02
C SER A 142 4.28 -13.47 -2.29
N ASP A 143 5.23 -13.74 -1.41
CA ASP A 143 6.01 -14.99 -1.33
C ASP A 143 5.54 -15.91 -0.20
N PHE A 144 4.66 -15.40 0.68
CA PHE A 144 4.15 -16.07 1.87
C PHE A 144 3.03 -17.06 1.54
N TRP A 145 3.34 -18.28 1.09
CA TRP A 145 2.29 -19.26 0.74
C TRP A 145 2.59 -20.72 1.07
N ILE A 146 1.52 -21.44 1.44
CA ILE A 146 1.46 -22.86 1.79
C ILE A 146 1.20 -23.75 0.56
N LYS A 147 0.63 -23.20 -0.53
CA LYS A 147 0.35 -23.91 -1.78
C LYS A 147 1.20 -23.38 -2.93
N PRO A 148 1.76 -24.25 -3.80
CA PRO A 148 2.43 -23.83 -5.01
C PRO A 148 1.42 -23.15 -5.95
N MET A 149 1.75 -21.95 -6.44
CA MET A 149 0.97 -21.23 -7.43
C MET A 149 1.91 -20.69 -8.50
N GLU A 150 1.53 -20.83 -9.78
CA GLU A 150 2.30 -20.26 -10.89
C GLU A 150 2.39 -18.74 -10.73
N THR A 151 3.60 -18.19 -10.86
CA THR A 151 3.82 -16.75 -10.82
C THR A 151 3.40 -16.15 -12.15
N GLN A 152 2.73 -14.99 -12.13
CA GLN A 152 2.31 -14.31 -13.37
C GLN A 152 3.46 -13.52 -14.05
N GLY A 153 4.72 -13.90 -13.81
CA GLY A 153 5.92 -13.21 -14.27
C GLY A 153 6.89 -12.82 -13.16
N GLU A 154 7.97 -12.15 -13.53
CA GLU A 154 8.92 -11.54 -12.58
C GLU A 154 8.29 -10.33 -11.89
N SER A 155 8.75 -10.05 -10.67
CA SER A 155 8.31 -8.88 -9.91
C SER A 155 8.69 -7.58 -10.64
N ARG A 156 7.74 -6.65 -10.85
CA ARG A 156 8.05 -5.35 -11.50
C ARG A 156 9.16 -4.58 -10.79
N PHE A 157 9.28 -4.79 -9.48
CA PHE A 157 10.29 -4.19 -8.62
C PHE A 157 11.72 -4.64 -8.97
N ALA A 158 11.89 -5.78 -9.66
CA ALA A 158 13.20 -6.30 -10.04
C ALA A 158 13.96 -5.38 -11.02
N SER A 159 13.28 -4.45 -11.68
CA SER A 159 13.91 -3.45 -12.54
C SER A 159 14.43 -2.22 -11.77
N MET A 160 14.05 -2.04 -10.50
CA MET A 160 14.44 -0.87 -9.71
C MET A 160 15.87 -1.00 -9.16
N GLU A 161 16.65 0.07 -9.25
CA GLU A 161 18.07 0.05 -8.85
C GLU A 161 18.25 -0.25 -7.36
N CYS A 162 17.37 0.23 -6.48
CA CYS A 162 17.43 -0.04 -5.04
C CYS A 162 17.29 -1.53 -4.69
N PHE A 163 16.72 -2.35 -5.58
CA PHE A 163 16.58 -3.79 -5.37
C PHE A 163 17.56 -4.62 -6.17
N ARG A 164 18.53 -4.00 -6.86
CA ARG A 164 19.40 -4.68 -7.82
C ARG A 164 20.14 -5.88 -7.24
N GLU A 165 20.56 -5.79 -5.98
CA GLU A 165 21.31 -6.83 -5.27
C GLU A 165 20.42 -7.85 -4.55
N VAL A 166 19.12 -7.56 -4.42
CA VAL A 166 18.16 -8.36 -3.64
C VAL A 166 16.95 -8.81 -4.47
N LYS A 167 17.04 -8.77 -5.80
CA LYS A 167 15.93 -9.09 -6.72
C LYS A 167 15.28 -10.45 -6.45
N GLU A 168 16.10 -11.45 -6.09
CA GLU A 168 15.65 -12.81 -5.79
C GLU A 168 14.78 -12.90 -4.52
N ARG A 169 14.82 -11.88 -3.66
CA ARG A 169 14.01 -11.78 -2.43
C ARG A 169 12.69 -11.03 -2.64
N LEU A 170 12.47 -10.44 -3.81
CA LEU A 170 11.27 -9.67 -4.06
C LEU A 170 10.06 -10.60 -4.22
N PRO A 171 8.90 -10.24 -3.63
CA PRO A 171 7.72 -11.07 -3.74
C PRO A 171 7.26 -11.15 -5.21
N PRO A 172 6.92 -12.34 -5.71
CA PRO A 172 6.39 -12.50 -7.07
C PRO A 172 4.95 -12.02 -7.16
N MET A 173 4.52 -11.64 -8.36
CA MET A 173 3.12 -11.28 -8.62
C MET A 173 2.23 -12.53 -8.59
N LYS A 174 1.12 -12.43 -7.86
CA LYS A 174 0.12 -13.48 -7.67
C LYS A 174 -1.19 -13.20 -8.40
N GLY A 175 -1.55 -11.92 -8.55
CA GLY A 175 -2.75 -11.54 -9.30
C GLY A 175 -2.65 -10.12 -9.83
N ARG A 176 -3.32 -9.89 -10.96
CA ARG A 176 -3.47 -8.59 -11.59
C ARG A 176 -4.92 -8.42 -12.04
N PHE A 177 -5.57 -7.37 -11.57
CA PHE A 177 -6.99 -7.09 -11.77
C PHE A 177 -7.17 -5.71 -12.37
N VAL A 178 -7.70 -5.62 -13.59
CA VAL A 178 -7.89 -4.32 -14.28
C VAL A 178 -9.17 -3.66 -13.76
N PHE A 179 -9.16 -2.36 -13.50
CA PHE A 179 -10.29 -1.63 -12.90
C PHE A 179 -11.57 -1.71 -13.72
N GLY A 180 -11.46 -1.81 -15.05
CA GLY A 180 -12.59 -1.96 -15.97
C GLY A 180 -13.23 -3.35 -15.98
N ASP A 181 -12.62 -4.35 -15.33
CA ASP A 181 -13.08 -5.75 -15.30
C ASP A 181 -12.72 -6.40 -13.94
N LEU A 182 -13.05 -5.71 -12.85
CA LEU A 182 -12.80 -6.22 -11.51
C LEU A 182 -13.75 -7.38 -11.18
N PRO A 183 -13.25 -8.48 -10.59
CA PRO A 183 -14.12 -9.51 -10.04
C PRO A 183 -14.90 -8.97 -8.84
N ASP A 184 -15.97 -9.66 -8.46
CA ASP A 184 -16.59 -9.45 -7.15
C ASP A 184 -15.65 -9.91 -6.03
N GLU A 185 -15.99 -9.60 -4.77
CA GLU A 185 -15.14 -9.93 -3.62
C GLU A 185 -14.84 -11.43 -3.53
N LYS A 186 -15.81 -12.28 -3.89
CA LYS A 186 -15.63 -13.73 -3.86
C LYS A 186 -14.64 -14.16 -4.95
N GLY A 187 -14.84 -13.71 -6.18
CA GLY A 187 -13.95 -14.00 -7.32
C GLY A 187 -12.55 -13.45 -7.10
N PHE A 188 -12.40 -12.30 -6.45
CA PHE A 188 -11.09 -11.76 -6.05
C PHE A 188 -10.37 -12.71 -5.08
N LEU A 189 -11.06 -13.19 -4.05
CA LEU A 189 -10.48 -14.11 -3.07
C LEU A 189 -10.23 -15.50 -3.64
N GLU A 190 -11.05 -15.98 -4.57
CA GLU A 190 -10.84 -17.28 -5.23
C GLU A 190 -9.72 -17.23 -6.28
N ALA A 191 -9.46 -16.06 -6.87
CA ALA A 191 -8.37 -15.83 -7.81
C ALA A 191 -7.00 -15.67 -7.12
N LEU A 192 -6.99 -15.45 -5.80
CA LEU A 192 -5.80 -15.35 -4.98
C LEU A 192 -5.66 -16.60 -4.11
N PRO A 193 -4.43 -17.00 -3.76
CA PRO A 193 -4.17 -18.25 -3.03
C PRO A 193 -4.71 -18.30 -1.59
#